data_AF-A0AAV0BT87-F1
#
_entry.id   AF-A0AAV0BT87-F1
#
_cell.length_a   1.000
_cell.length_b   1.000
_cell.length_c   1.000
_cell.angle_alpha   90.00
_cell.angle_beta   90.00
_cell.angle_gamma   90.00
#
_symmetry.space_group_name_H-M   'P 1'
#
loop_
_entity.id
_entity.type
_entity.pdbx_description
1 polymer ?
#
loop_
_entity_poly.entity_id
_entity_poly.type
_entity_poly.pdbx_seq_one_letter_code
_entity_poly.pdbx_strand_id
1 'polypeptide(L)'
;MFLFNKKFNMIPSDTDRSGISQPGTIVDKFIRDPFLYNFFFQSQASYSCPSRYIVLKDETNHTVDDLQNIANLASSGFQRATKTVEIATPTYYTNLVAARAKKWDMSDDNGSTVFTTNSGAQTPVKRQHKFYYFRIGLMKLMRRSS
;
A
#
# COMPACT_ATOMS: atom_id res chain seq x y z
N MET A 1 3.69 19.72 -9.29
CA MET A 1 3.66 18.30 -8.84
C MET A 1 4.82 17.58 -9.52
N PHE A 2 6.01 17.60 -8.91
CA PHE A 2 7.21 17.00 -9.50
C PHE A 2 7.16 15.47 -9.34
N LEU A 3 6.74 14.78 -10.39
CA LEU A 3 6.87 13.33 -10.52
C LEU A 3 8.36 12.98 -10.67
N PHE A 4 9.04 12.73 -9.54
CA PHE A 4 10.38 12.15 -9.53
C PHE A 4 10.29 10.68 -9.98
N ASN A 5 10.31 10.45 -11.29
CA ASN A 5 10.63 9.15 -11.87
C ASN A 5 12.13 8.89 -11.67
N LYS A 6 12.53 8.60 -10.43
CA LYS A 6 13.93 8.33 -10.08
C LYS A 6 14.19 6.84 -10.31
N LYS A 7 14.71 6.50 -11.49
CA LYS A 7 15.30 5.19 -11.74
C LYS A 7 16.61 5.11 -10.97
N PHE A 8 16.75 4.11 -10.10
CA PHE A 8 18.01 3.85 -9.39
C PHE A 8 18.93 3.04 -10.32
N ASN A 9 19.99 3.67 -10.81
CA ASN A 9 21.07 2.97 -11.49
C ASN A 9 22.04 2.45 -10.43
N MET A 10 21.88 1.20 -10.02
CA MET A 10 22.77 0.55 -9.07
C MET A 10 24.07 0.11 -9.73
N ILE A 11 25.13 -0.03 -8.93
CA ILE A 11 26.44 -0.50 -9.38
C ILE A 11 26.27 -1.97 -9.83
N PRO A 12 26.92 -2.42 -10.92
CA PRO A 12 26.74 -3.77 -11.47
C PRO A 12 27.00 -4.92 -10.47
N SER A 13 27.75 -4.66 -9.40
CA SER A 13 28.03 -5.63 -8.32
C SER A 13 26.80 -5.96 -7.47
N ASP A 14 25.87 -5.00 -7.33
CA ASP A 14 24.69 -5.11 -6.45
C ASP A 14 23.40 -5.40 -7.23
N THR A 15 23.55 -5.69 -8.53
CA THR A 15 22.44 -6.00 -9.43
C THR A 15 22.47 -7.45 -9.86
N ASP A 16 21.29 -8.03 -10.00
CA ASP A 16 21.14 -9.34 -10.62
C ASP A 16 21.52 -9.30 -12.12
N ARG A 17 21.60 -10.44 -12.82
CA ARG A 17 21.99 -10.50 -14.25
C ARG A 17 21.11 -9.65 -15.18
N SER A 18 19.92 -9.28 -14.72
CA SER A 18 18.99 -8.39 -15.39
C SER A 18 19.35 -6.90 -15.23
N GLY A 19 20.19 -6.51 -14.26
CA GLY A 19 20.44 -5.12 -13.89
C GLY A 19 19.40 -4.56 -12.90
N ILE A 20 18.58 -5.42 -12.29
CA ILE A 20 17.65 -5.04 -11.20
C ILE A 20 18.39 -5.13 -9.87
N SER A 21 18.18 -4.13 -9.02
CA SER A 21 18.56 -4.18 -7.61
C SER A 21 17.85 -5.33 -6.88
N GLN A 22 18.56 -6.00 -5.99
CA GLN A 22 17.98 -7.10 -5.21
C GLN A 22 16.83 -6.60 -4.31
N PRO A 23 15.78 -7.42 -4.09
CA PRO A 23 14.72 -7.08 -3.15
C PRO A 23 15.30 -6.94 -1.74
N GLY A 24 14.91 -5.88 -1.03
CA GLY A 24 15.45 -5.53 0.28
C GLY A 24 16.51 -4.42 0.26
N THR A 25 16.90 -3.93 -0.91
CA THR A 25 17.88 -2.84 -1.01
C THR A 25 17.30 -1.52 -0.51
N ILE A 26 18.08 -0.85 0.35
CA ILE A 26 17.77 0.46 0.92
C ILE A 26 18.84 1.44 0.46
N VAL A 27 18.38 2.58 -0.08
CA VAL A 27 19.25 3.68 -0.50
C VAL A 27 19.02 4.86 0.43
N ASP A 28 19.96 5.03 1.36
CA ASP A 28 19.94 6.09 2.37
C ASP A 28 21.03 7.16 2.18
N LYS A 29 21.96 6.94 1.25
CA LYS A 29 23.12 7.82 1.03
C LYS A 29 22.97 8.63 -0.26
N PHE A 30 23.40 9.89 -0.24
CA PHE A 30 23.46 10.84 -1.36
C PHE A 30 22.15 11.38 -1.95
N ILE A 31 21.03 10.67 -1.83
CA ILE A 31 19.74 11.03 -2.45
C ILE A 31 18.69 11.36 -1.37
N ARG A 32 19.10 12.14 -0.36
CA ARG A 32 18.27 12.49 0.79
C ARG A 32 17.87 13.95 0.80
N ASP A 33 16.77 14.22 1.49
CA ASP A 33 16.49 15.60 1.89
C ASP A 33 17.52 15.99 2.98
N PRO A 34 18.14 17.18 2.92
CA PRO A 34 19.12 17.61 3.91
C PRO A 34 18.53 17.93 5.28
N PHE A 35 17.21 18.17 5.38
CA PHE A 35 16.54 18.55 6.62
C PHE A 35 15.66 17.43 7.18
N LEU A 36 15.03 16.65 6.30
CA LEU A 36 14.12 15.58 6.69
C LEU A 36 14.78 14.21 6.51
N TYR A 37 14.61 13.34 7.50
CA TYR A 37 15.01 11.96 7.36
C TYR A 37 14.06 11.24 6.39
N ASN A 38 14.58 10.86 5.24
CA ASN A 38 13.87 10.06 4.24
C ASN A 38 14.75 8.94 3.71
N PHE A 39 14.20 7.87 3.18
CA PHE A 39 15.00 6.84 2.53
C PHE A 39 14.21 6.21 1.40
N PHE A 40 14.92 5.63 0.44
CA PHE A 40 14.31 4.84 -0.60
C PHE A 40 14.49 3.37 -0.29
N PHE A 41 13.40 2.62 -0.43
CA PHE A 41 13.37 1.20 -0.16
C PHE A 41 12.76 0.48 -1.36
N GLN A 42 13.49 -0.53 -1.84
CA GLN A 42 13.02 -1.41 -2.90
C GLN A 42 12.72 -2.78 -2.30
N SER A 43 11.43 -3.07 -2.11
CA SER A 43 11.00 -4.34 -1.50
C SER A 43 10.90 -5.49 -2.49
N GLN A 44 10.69 -5.20 -3.79
CA GLN A 44 10.51 -6.19 -4.85
C GLN A 44 11.52 -5.97 -6.00
N ALA A 45 11.85 -7.05 -6.71
CA ALA A 45 12.76 -7.02 -7.85
C ALA A 45 12.08 -6.40 -9.09
N SER A 46 11.96 -5.08 -9.13
CA SER A 46 11.34 -4.34 -10.24
C SER A 46 12.03 -2.99 -10.47
N TYR A 47 12.25 -2.62 -11.73
CA TYR A 47 12.98 -1.40 -12.12
C TYR A 47 12.26 -0.07 -11.86
N SER A 48 10.95 -0.09 -11.61
CA SER A 48 10.11 1.12 -11.70
C SER A 48 9.45 1.51 -10.38
N CYS A 49 9.73 0.79 -9.30
CA CYS A 49 8.93 0.83 -8.08
C CYS A 49 9.77 0.97 -6.79
N PRO A 50 10.61 2.01 -6.67
CA PRO A 50 11.23 2.34 -5.39
C PRO A 50 10.28 3.19 -4.53
N SER A 51 9.93 2.69 -3.33
CA SER A 51 9.14 3.45 -2.36
C SER A 51 10.00 4.45 -1.61
N ARG A 52 9.53 5.69 -1.52
CA ARG A 52 10.13 6.71 -0.65
C ARG A 52 9.41 6.73 0.70
N TYR A 53 10.15 6.56 1.78
CA TYR A 53 9.68 6.74 3.15
C TYR A 53 10.22 8.06 3.69
N ILE A 54 9.37 8.85 4.34
CA ILE A 54 9.73 10.12 4.97
C ILE A 54 9.27 10.06 6.41
N VAL A 55 10.19 10.26 7.35
CA VAL A 55 9.87 10.31 8.78
C VAL A 55 9.57 11.76 9.11
N LEU A 56 8.29 12.03 9.40
CA LEU A 56 7.82 13.37 9.75
C LEU A 56 7.97 13.66 11.24
N LYS A 57 7.80 12.62 12.05
CA LYS A 57 7.85 12.72 13.51
C LYS A 57 8.28 11.37 14.06
N ASP A 58 9.26 11.39 14.95
CA ASP A 58 9.67 10.24 15.75
C ASP A 58 9.67 10.66 17.22
N GLU A 59 8.81 10.02 18.03
CA GLU A 59 8.72 10.24 19.48
C GLU A 59 9.46 9.15 20.27
N THR A 60 9.79 8.07 19.59
CA THR A 60 10.32 6.82 20.13
C THR A 60 11.85 6.71 20.01
N ASN A 61 12.49 7.74 19.43
CA ASN A 61 13.93 7.83 19.21
C ASN A 61 14.50 6.56 18.56
N HIS A 62 13.88 6.10 17.47
CA HIS A 62 14.33 4.92 16.76
C HIS A 62 15.62 5.18 16.01
N THR A 63 16.47 4.16 15.91
CA THR A 63 17.63 4.24 15.03
C THR A 63 17.18 4.17 13.56
N VAL A 64 18.03 4.70 12.69
CA VAL A 64 17.89 4.64 11.23
C VAL A 64 17.64 3.21 10.76
N ASP A 65 18.41 2.26 11.29
CA ASP A 65 18.36 0.84 10.94
C ASP A 65 17.08 0.17 11.46
N ASP A 66 16.60 0.56 12.64
CA ASP A 66 15.32 0.06 13.18
C ASP A 66 14.14 0.47 12.29
N LEU A 67 14.11 1.74 11.87
CA LEU A 67 13.04 2.24 11.00
C LEU A 67 13.05 1.54 9.63
N GLN A 68 14.23 1.26 9.11
CA GLN A 68 14.39 0.49 7.87
C GLN A 68 13.91 -0.95 8.03
N ASN A 69 14.24 -1.60 9.14
CA ASN A 69 13.78 -2.95 9.46
C ASN A 69 12.27 -3.03 9.63
N ILE A 70 11.68 -2.07 10.35
CA ILE A 70 10.22 -1.96 10.52
C ILE A 70 9.55 -1.79 9.17
N ALA A 71 10.08 -0.92 8.30
CA ALA A 71 9.54 -0.73 6.96
C ALA A 71 9.59 -2.02 6.13
N ASN A 72 10.69 -2.78 6.21
CA ASN A 72 10.83 -4.07 5.55
C ASN A 72 9.79 -5.09 6.06
N LEU A 73 9.66 -5.23 7.38
CA LEU A 73 8.66 -6.11 8.01
C LEU A 73 7.21 -5.71 7.66
N ALA A 74 6.92 -4.40 7.66
CA ALA A 74 5.60 -3.90 7.30
C ALA A 74 5.25 -4.19 5.83
N SER A 75 6.24 -4.25 4.93
CA SER A 75 6.04 -4.55 3.51
C SER A 75 5.87 -6.05 3.21
N SER A 76 6.40 -6.92 4.08
CA SER A 76 6.32 -8.38 3.94
C SER A 76 5.09 -8.98 4.64
N GLY A 77 4.48 -8.27 5.59
CA GLY A 77 3.28 -8.72 6.32
C GLY A 77 1.96 -8.78 5.53
N PHE A 78 2.00 -8.74 4.19
CA PHE A 78 0.80 -8.73 3.37
C PHE A 78 0.15 -10.11 3.26
N GLN A 79 -1.13 -10.23 3.64
CA GLN A 79 -1.77 -11.54 3.76
C GLN A 79 -2.27 -12.13 2.43
N ARG A 80 -2.46 -11.31 1.38
CA ARG A 80 -3.02 -11.81 0.11
C ARG A 80 -1.97 -12.39 -0.84
N ALA A 81 -0.69 -12.13 -0.60
CA ALA A 81 0.40 -12.64 -1.42
C ALA A 81 1.60 -12.94 -0.54
N THR A 82 2.32 -14.02 -0.83
CA THR A 82 3.59 -14.38 -0.18
C THR A 82 4.77 -13.57 -0.74
N LYS A 83 4.48 -12.40 -1.32
CA LYS A 83 5.45 -11.51 -1.96
C LYS A 83 5.50 -10.20 -1.19
N THR A 84 6.68 -9.62 -1.11
CA THR A 84 6.88 -8.27 -0.59
C THR A 84 6.14 -7.26 -1.47
N VAL A 85 5.44 -6.33 -0.83
CA VAL A 85 4.70 -5.25 -1.50
C VAL A 85 5.57 -4.00 -1.52
N GLU A 86 5.49 -3.20 -2.58
CA GLU A 86 6.26 -1.95 -2.71
C GLU A 86 5.99 -0.97 -1.55
N ILE A 87 4.73 -0.84 -1.13
CA ILE A 87 4.26 0.06 -0.08
C ILE A 87 3.96 -0.76 1.18
N ALA A 88 4.10 -0.15 2.36
CA ALA A 88 3.67 -0.75 3.62
C ALA A 88 2.24 -1.34 3.54
N THR A 89 2.10 -2.57 4.04
CA THR A 89 0.83 -3.32 4.09
C THR A 89 -0.36 -2.50 4.62
N PRO A 90 -0.28 -1.73 5.72
CA PRO A 90 -1.41 -0.94 6.21
C PRO A 90 -1.89 0.10 5.19
N THR A 91 -0.97 0.80 4.52
CA THR A 91 -1.30 1.77 3.47
C THR A 91 -1.93 1.09 2.26
N TYR A 92 -1.53 -0.13 1.95
CA TYR A 92 -2.19 -0.91 0.91
C TYR A 92 -3.64 -1.25 1.31
N TYR A 93 -3.89 -1.61 2.57
CA TYR A 93 -5.24 -1.88 3.05
C TYR A 93 -6.14 -0.65 3.09
N THR A 94 -5.63 0.53 3.45
CA THR A 94 -6.42 1.76 3.41
C THR A 94 -6.90 2.04 2.00
N ASN A 95 -6.07 1.84 0.98
CA ASN A 95 -6.46 1.98 -0.42
C ASN A 95 -7.55 1.00 -0.82
N LEU A 96 -7.48 -0.25 -0.38
CA LEU A 96 -8.52 -1.25 -0.63
C LEU A 96 -9.84 -0.89 0.05
N VAL A 97 -9.79 -0.40 1.29
CA VAL A 97 -10.97 0.04 2.04
C VAL A 97 -11.57 1.28 1.41
N ALA A 98 -10.76 2.28 1.04
CA ALA A 98 -11.20 3.50 0.36
C ALA A 98 -11.84 3.20 -1.00
N ALA A 99 -11.24 2.32 -1.80
CA ALA A 99 -11.81 1.86 -3.06
C ALA A 99 -13.14 1.13 -2.87
N ARG A 100 -13.30 0.39 -1.76
CA ARG A 100 -14.57 -0.26 -1.40
C ARG A 100 -15.62 0.74 -0.91
N ALA A 101 -15.22 1.71 -0.09
CA ALA A 101 -16.08 2.76 0.42
C ALA A 101 -16.61 3.65 -0.72
N LYS A 102 -15.77 4.00 -1.70
CA LYS A 102 -16.19 4.76 -2.90
C LYS A 102 -17.31 4.06 -3.69
N LYS A 103 -17.32 2.72 -3.75
CA LYS A 103 -18.40 1.96 -4.40
C LYS A 103 -19.73 2.01 -3.64
N TRP A 104 -19.68 2.32 -2.34
CA TRP A 104 -20.87 2.55 -1.51
C TRP A 104 -21.36 3.99 -1.60
N ASP A 105 -20.47 4.96 -1.75
CA ASP A 105 -20.83 6.37 -1.90
C ASP A 105 -21.49 6.66 -3.26
N MET A 106 -20.97 6.05 -4.34
CA MET A 106 -21.58 6.11 -5.69
C MET A 106 -22.91 5.33 -5.83
N SER A 107 -23.57 4.99 -4.71
CA SER A 107 -24.88 4.33 -4.71
C SER A 107 -26.06 5.30 -4.68
N ASP A 108 -25.83 6.52 -4.20
CA ASP A 108 -26.91 7.37 -3.67
C ASP A 108 -27.23 8.59 -4.54
N ASP A 109 -26.54 8.77 -5.67
CA ASP A 109 -26.90 9.79 -6.66
C ASP A 109 -27.87 9.24 -7.71
N ASN A 110 -29.15 9.57 -7.53
CA ASN A 110 -30.10 9.71 -8.63
C ASN A 110 -29.60 10.86 -9.55
N GLY A 111 -28.69 10.56 -10.47
CA GLY A 111 -28.14 11.56 -11.39
C GLY A 111 -27.41 10.90 -12.55
N SER A 112 -28.06 10.89 -13.72
CA SER A 112 -27.59 10.35 -14.99
C SER A 112 -26.11 10.65 -15.31
N THR A 113 -25.25 9.63 -15.24
CA THR A 113 -24.07 9.53 -16.12
C THR A 113 -23.97 8.11 -16.66
N VAL A 114 -24.16 7.99 -17.98
CA VAL A 114 -24.02 6.74 -18.72
C VAL A 114 -22.54 6.40 -18.76
N PHE A 115 -22.10 5.51 -17.87
CA PHE A 115 -20.89 4.72 -18.08
C PHE A 115 -21.32 3.30 -18.47
N THR A 116 -21.38 3.06 -19.78
CA THR A 116 -21.49 1.70 -20.32
C THR A 116 -20.15 1.01 -20.18
N THR A 117 -20.02 0.14 -19.18
CA THR A 117 -19.18 -1.07 -19.27
C THR A 117 -19.82 -2.18 -18.43
N ASN A 118 -19.79 -3.39 -19.00
CA ASN A 118 -20.66 -4.50 -18.68
C ASN A 118 -20.55 -5.05 -17.24
N SER A 119 -21.70 -5.58 -16.80
CA SER A 119 -21.94 -6.54 -15.71
C SER A 119 -21.77 -6.07 -14.26
N GLY A 120 -22.90 -5.67 -13.65
CA GLY A 120 -23.12 -5.91 -12.22
C GLY A 120 -23.48 -4.69 -11.37
N ALA A 121 -24.15 -3.68 -11.91
CA ALA A 121 -24.73 -2.60 -11.10
C ALA A 121 -25.69 -3.20 -10.06
N GLN A 122 -25.26 -3.20 -8.79
CA GLN A 122 -26.06 -3.72 -7.68
C GLN A 122 -27.16 -2.71 -7.34
N THR A 123 -28.41 -3.10 -7.55
CA THR A 123 -29.58 -2.31 -7.16
C THR A 123 -29.57 -2.01 -5.65
N PRO A 124 -30.09 -0.83 -5.22
CA PRO A 124 -30.02 -0.37 -3.83
C PRO A 124 -30.58 -1.39 -2.80
N VAL A 125 -31.58 -2.19 -3.17
CA VAL A 125 -32.14 -3.28 -2.35
C VAL A 125 -31.13 -4.42 -2.10
N LYS A 126 -30.33 -4.79 -3.10
CA LYS A 126 -29.28 -5.82 -2.96
C LYS A 126 -28.13 -5.34 -2.08
N ARG A 127 -27.86 -4.03 -2.06
CA ARG A 127 -26.83 -3.40 -1.19
C ARG A 127 -27.22 -3.46 0.29
N GLN A 128 -28.45 -3.08 0.64
CA GLN A 128 -28.93 -3.15 2.03
C GLN A 128 -28.95 -4.59 2.57
N HIS A 129 -29.38 -5.54 1.74
CA HIS A 129 -29.35 -6.97 2.08
C HIS A 129 -27.91 -7.45 2.37
N LYS A 130 -26.93 -7.06 1.53
CA LYS A 130 -25.52 -7.44 1.74
C LYS A 130 -24.90 -6.80 2.98
N PHE A 131 -25.26 -5.55 3.29
CA PHE A 131 -24.84 -4.86 4.51
C PHE A 131 -25.42 -5.50 5.78
N TYR A 132 -26.69 -5.90 5.73
CA TYR A 132 -27.36 -6.59 6.84
C TYR A 132 -26.67 -7.90 7.20
N TYR A 133 -26.37 -8.76 6.21
CA TYR A 133 -25.65 -10.01 6.45
C TYR A 133 -24.18 -9.79 6.84
N PHE A 134 -23.52 -8.74 6.32
CA PHE A 134 -22.17 -8.38 6.76
C PHE A 134 -22.13 -7.97 8.23
N ARG A 135 -23.09 -7.13 8.68
CA ARG A 135 -23.21 -6.73 10.09
C ARG A 135 -23.51 -7.91 11.00
N ILE A 136 -24.40 -8.81 10.59
CA ILE A 136 -24.70 -10.04 11.35
C ILE A 136 -23.47 -10.95 11.44
N GLY A 137 -22.75 -11.16 10.32
CA GLY A 137 -21.53 -11.96 10.31
C GLY A 137 -20.45 -11.39 11.23
N LEU A 138 -20.28 -10.07 11.22
CA LEU A 138 -19.33 -9.36 12.07
C LEU A 138 -19.72 -9.46 13.56
N MET A 139 -21.00 -9.30 13.89
CA MET A 139 -21.50 -9.50 15.27
C MET A 139 -21.33 -10.94 15.76
N LYS A 140 -21.54 -11.92 14.87
CA LYS A 140 -21.37 -13.35 15.20
C LYS A 140 -19.90 -13.73 15.38
N LEU A 141 -18.98 -13.06 14.66
CA LEU A 141 -17.54 -13.23 14.82
C LEU A 141 -17.04 -12.62 16.13
N MET A 142 -17.47 -11.40 16.45
CA MET A 142 -17.10 -10.70 17.70
C MET A 142 -17.62 -11.42 18.96
N ARG A 143 -18.76 -12.12 18.86
CA ARG A 143 -19.30 -12.89 19.99
C ARG A 143 -18.61 -14.23 20.23
N ARG A 144 -17.74 -14.66 19.31
CA ARG A 144 -17.05 -15.96 19.38
C ARG A 144 -15.63 -15.86 19.97
N SER A 145 -15.22 -14.64 20.36
CA SER A 145 -13.94 -14.38 21.04
C SER A 145 -14.09 -14.01 22.52
N SER A 146 -15.19 -14.41 23.17
CA SER A 146 -15.38 -14.44 24.62
C SER A 146 -15.87 -15.82 25.02
#